data_AF-T1CBT5-F1
#
_entry.id   AF-T1CBT5-F1
#
_cell.length_a   1.000
_cell.length_b   1.000
_cell.length_c   1.000
_cell.angle_alpha   90.00
_cell.angle_beta   90.00
_cell.angle_gamma   90.00
#
_symmetry.space_group_name_H-M   'P 1'
#
loop_
_entity.id
_entity.type
_entity.pdbx_description
1 polymer ?
#
loop_
_entity_poly.entity_id
_entity_poly.type
_entity_poly.pdbx_seq_one_letter_code
_entity_poly.pdbx_strand_id
1 'polypeptide(L)'
;MPGTVTVDDSVGAVTITGMQFASSGYTLTGGTLTLDGNGGAAPIIRVGDGNSASASWTATIDNVLAGSAGLDKTDYGTLILGGGNTYAGGTTISGGMLQIGSDASLGAVSAG
;
A
#
# COMPACT_ATOMS: atom_id res chain seq x y z
N MET A 1 3.95 18.53 8.81
CA MET A 1 3.27 17.54 9.67
C MET A 1 2.70 16.49 8.76
N PRO A 2 3.02 15.21 8.96
CA PRO A 2 2.26 14.18 8.29
C PRO A 2 0.78 14.30 8.62
N GLY A 3 -0.06 14.09 7.61
CA GLY A 3 -1.51 14.28 7.71
C GLY A 3 -2.28 13.06 7.26
N THR A 4 -3.58 13.11 7.55
CA THR A 4 -4.54 12.11 7.08
C THR A 4 -5.03 12.48 5.69
N VAL A 5 -5.00 11.52 4.77
CA VAL A 5 -5.63 11.60 3.46
C VAL A 5 -6.85 10.70 3.49
N THR A 6 -8.03 11.25 3.20
CA THR A 6 -9.26 10.46 3.12
C THR A 6 -9.55 10.14 1.66
N VAL A 7 -9.68 8.85 1.37
CA VAL A 7 -10.18 8.33 0.10
C VAL A 7 -11.70 8.29 0.16
N ASP A 8 -12.36 8.83 -0.86
CA ASP A 8 -13.81 8.79 -1.01
C ASP A 8 -14.14 8.05 -2.32
N ASP A 9 -14.75 6.88 -2.18
CA ASP A 9 -15.17 5.99 -3.28
C ASP A 9 -16.69 6.06 -3.55
N SER A 10 -17.40 7.04 -2.97
CA SER A 10 -18.87 7.15 -3.05
C SER A 10 -19.41 7.34 -4.48
N VAL A 11 -18.60 7.89 -5.37
CA VAL A 11 -18.95 8.15 -6.78
C VAL A 11 -18.26 7.22 -7.77
N GLY A 12 -17.48 6.25 -7.27
CA GLY A 12 -16.74 5.31 -8.10
C GLY A 12 -15.49 4.79 -7.42
N ALA A 13 -14.99 3.66 -7.92
CA ALA A 13 -13.76 3.06 -7.41
C ALA A 13 -12.57 4.00 -7.59
N VAL A 14 -11.80 4.18 -6.52
CA VAL A 14 -10.49 4.84 -6.59
C VAL A 14 -9.45 3.78 -6.93
N THR A 15 -8.89 3.86 -8.13
CA THR A 15 -7.93 2.88 -8.66
C THR A 15 -6.52 3.44 -8.67
N ILE A 16 -5.54 2.63 -8.29
CA ILE A 16 -4.12 2.97 -8.28
C ILE A 16 -3.30 1.93 -9.03
N THR A 17 -2.34 2.41 -9.82
CA THR A 17 -1.29 1.59 -10.45
C THR A 17 0.06 1.75 -9.73
N GLY A 18 0.12 2.65 -8.73
CA GLY A 18 1.25 2.86 -7.86
C GLY A 18 1.06 4.11 -6.98
N MET A 19 1.89 4.25 -5.95
CA MET A 19 1.89 5.39 -5.02
C MET A 19 3.30 5.65 -4.47
N GLN A 20 3.56 6.89 -4.04
CA GLN A 20 4.78 7.26 -3.33
C GLN A 20 4.49 8.14 -2.12
N PHE A 21 5.05 7.74 -0.99
CA PHE A 21 5.15 8.56 0.21
C PHE A 21 6.55 9.18 0.29
N ALA A 22 6.67 10.42 -0.20
CA ALA A 22 7.92 11.18 -0.22
C ALA A 22 8.17 11.96 1.09
N SER A 23 7.46 11.61 2.18
CA SER A 23 7.70 12.11 3.54
C SER A 23 7.13 11.15 4.57
N SER A 24 7.63 11.23 5.81
CA SER A 24 7.20 10.36 6.90
C SER A 24 5.88 10.81 7.54
N GLY A 25 5.06 9.81 7.90
CA GLY A 25 3.92 9.82 8.82
C GLY A 25 2.54 9.93 8.18
N TYR A 26 2.42 9.94 6.85
CA TYR A 26 1.11 9.99 6.19
C TYR A 26 0.24 8.79 6.58
N THR A 27 -1.05 9.03 6.78
CA THR A 27 -2.05 7.98 6.97
C THR A 27 -3.15 8.13 5.93
N LEU A 28 -3.36 7.10 5.13
CA LEU A 28 -4.52 7.01 4.23
C LEU A 28 -5.64 6.27 4.94
N THR A 29 -6.86 6.79 4.84
CA THR A 29 -8.07 6.22 5.43
C THR A 29 -9.28 6.44 4.52
N GLY A 30 -10.46 5.93 4.90
CA GLY A 30 -11.70 6.06 4.15
C GLY A 30 -12.02 4.85 3.27
N GLY A 31 -12.51 5.11 2.06
CA GLY A 31 -13.00 4.11 1.10
C GLY A 31 -11.96 3.13 0.59
N THR A 32 -12.37 2.23 -0.30
CA THR A 32 -11.50 1.18 -0.85
C THR A 32 -10.54 1.75 -1.90
N LEU A 33 -9.29 1.29 -1.88
CA LEU A 33 -8.32 1.51 -2.96
C LEU A 33 -8.22 0.23 -3.81
N THR A 34 -8.48 0.34 -5.10
CA THR A 34 -8.37 -0.77 -6.04
C THR A 34 -6.97 -0.80 -6.65
N LEU A 35 -6.26 -1.90 -6.44
CA LEU A 35 -4.96 -2.18 -7.04
C LEU A 35 -5.16 -2.67 -8.48
N ASP A 36 -4.71 -1.87 -9.45
CA ASP A 36 -4.75 -2.21 -10.88
C ASP A 36 -3.37 -2.54 -11.41
N GLY A 37 -3.20 -3.80 -11.79
CA GLY A 37 -1.94 -4.34 -12.26
C GLY A 37 -1.76 -4.04 -13.74
N ASN A 38 -1.22 -2.87 -14.05
CA ASN A 38 -1.01 -2.40 -15.41
C ASN A 38 -0.24 -3.40 -16.28
N GLY A 39 -0.96 -4.19 -17.09
CA GLY A 39 -0.36 -5.26 -17.91
C GLY A 39 0.15 -6.47 -17.13
N GLY A 40 -0.35 -6.70 -15.91
CA GLY A 40 0.01 -7.85 -15.06
C GLY A 40 1.10 -7.58 -14.02
N ALA A 41 1.72 -6.39 -14.02
CA ALA A 41 2.65 -5.99 -12.96
C ALA A 41 1.91 -5.51 -11.71
N ALA A 42 2.37 -5.88 -10.52
CA ALA A 42 1.78 -5.38 -9.28
C ALA A 42 2.01 -3.87 -9.11
N PRO A 43 1.01 -3.10 -8.64
CA PRO A 43 1.20 -1.72 -8.24
C PRO A 43 2.36 -1.54 -7.25
N ILE A 44 3.18 -0.52 -7.52
CA ILE A 44 4.34 -0.20 -6.66
C ILE A 44 3.92 0.82 -5.61
N ILE A 45 4.13 0.51 -4.33
CA ILE A 45 4.01 1.48 -3.24
C ILE A 45 5.41 1.76 -2.68
N ARG A 46 5.85 3.02 -2.79
CA ARG A 46 7.15 3.49 -2.29
C ARG A 46 6.99 4.25 -0.98
N VAL A 47 7.82 3.96 0.01
CA VAL A 47 8.00 4.83 1.19
C VAL A 47 9.43 5.32 1.19
N GLY A 48 9.62 6.56 0.74
CA GLY A 48 10.94 7.14 0.51
C GLY A 48 11.04 7.94 -0.78
N ASP A 49 12.22 8.51 -0.96
CA ASP A 49 12.65 9.30 -2.12
C ASP A 49 13.78 8.63 -2.93
N GLY A 50 14.05 7.34 -2.67
CA GLY A 50 15.15 6.58 -3.26
C GLY A 50 16.49 6.75 -2.53
N ASN A 51 16.55 7.55 -1.46
CA ASN A 51 17.73 7.69 -0.63
C ASN A 51 17.60 6.87 0.67
N SER A 52 18.70 6.26 1.14
CA SER A 52 18.72 5.52 2.40
C SER A 52 18.39 6.37 3.64
N ALA A 53 18.52 7.70 3.54
CA ALA A 53 18.06 8.64 4.57
C ALA A 53 16.55 8.54 4.85
N SER A 54 15.75 8.02 3.92
CA SER A 54 14.31 7.78 4.10
C SER A 54 13.98 6.49 4.87
N ALA A 55 14.98 5.73 5.33
CA ALA A 55 14.75 4.46 6.04
C ALA A 55 13.91 4.59 7.31
N SER A 56 13.95 5.74 7.99
CA SER A 56 13.12 6.01 9.17
C SER A 56 11.71 6.53 8.83
N TRP A 57 11.38 6.68 7.54
CA TRP A 57 10.06 7.15 7.14
C TRP A 57 9.03 6.05 7.27
N THR A 58 7.84 6.44 7.69
CA THR A 58 6.68 5.55 7.81
C THR A 58 5.52 6.09 7.00
N ALA A 59 4.69 5.20 6.47
CA ALA A 59 3.40 5.55 5.91
C ALA A 59 2.39 4.46 6.25
N THR A 60 1.17 4.86 6.55
CA THR A 60 0.09 3.94 6.91
C THR A 60 -1.01 3.98 5.86
N ILE A 61 -1.50 2.80 5.48
CA ILE A 61 -2.73 2.65 4.70
C ILE A 61 -3.71 1.85 5.56
N ASP A 62 -4.72 2.53 6.07
CA ASP A 62 -5.83 1.93 6.82
C ASP A 62 -7.02 1.60 5.91
N ASN A 63 -7.00 2.04 4.65
CA ASN A 63 -7.96 1.63 3.64
C ASN A 63 -7.91 0.11 3.40
N VAL A 64 -9.04 -0.43 2.95
CA VAL A 64 -9.03 -1.74 2.29
C VAL A 64 -8.34 -1.60 0.93
N LEU A 65 -7.27 -2.37 0.73
CA LEU A 65 -6.69 -2.60 -0.60
C LEU A 65 -7.40 -3.79 -1.24
N ALA A 66 -7.98 -3.60 -2.42
CA ALA A 66 -8.75 -4.60 -3.16
C ALA A 66 -8.25 -4.76 -4.61
N GLY A 67 -8.81 -5.71 -5.35
CA GLY A 67 -8.53 -5.92 -6.78
C GLY A 67 -7.87 -7.27 -7.08
N SER A 68 -7.62 -7.55 -8.35
CA SER A 68 -6.96 -8.79 -8.76
C SER A 68 -5.43 -8.71 -8.71
N ALA A 69 -4.87 -7.50 -8.72
CA ALA A 69 -3.44 -7.28 -8.68
C ALA A 69 -2.84 -7.52 -7.29
N GLY A 70 -1.53 -7.71 -7.24
CA GLY A 70 -0.76 -7.81 -6.01
C GLY A 70 -0.29 -6.45 -5.50
N LEU A 71 0.68 -6.46 -4.58
CA LEU A 71 1.35 -5.26 -4.08
C LEU A 71 2.87 -5.45 -4.17
N ASP A 72 3.60 -4.45 -4.68
CA ASP A 72 5.06 -4.39 -4.59
C ASP A 72 5.50 -3.22 -3.70
N LYS A 73 5.99 -3.53 -2.49
CA LYS A 73 6.57 -2.55 -1.57
C LYS A 73 8.04 -2.34 -1.91
N THR A 74 8.39 -1.10 -2.25
CA THR A 74 9.77 -0.70 -2.58
C THR A 74 10.25 0.47 -1.72
N ASP A 75 11.52 0.84 -1.89
CA ASP A 75 12.21 1.93 -1.18
C ASP A 75 12.44 1.66 0.31
N TYR A 76 13.27 2.47 0.97
CA TYR A 76 13.87 2.14 2.27
C TYR A 76 12.93 2.21 3.47
N GLY A 77 11.87 3.01 3.40
CA GLY A 77 10.96 3.25 4.52
C GLY A 77 10.00 2.09 4.82
N THR A 78 9.17 2.29 5.83
CA THR A 78 8.19 1.31 6.32
C THR A 78 6.79 1.65 5.82
N LEU A 79 6.14 0.69 5.16
CA LEU A 79 4.71 0.74 4.88
C LEU A 79 3.97 -0.07 5.94
N ILE A 80 2.96 0.53 6.57
CA ILE A 80 2.08 -0.10 7.53
C ILE A 80 0.73 -0.34 6.85
N LEU A 81 0.28 -1.59 6.83
CA LEU A 81 -1.05 -1.97 6.37
C LEU A 81 -1.94 -2.24 7.59
N GLY A 82 -2.91 -1.35 7.81
CA GLY A 82 -3.90 -1.45 8.88
C GLY A 82 -5.26 -1.98 8.42
N GLY A 83 -5.57 -1.88 7.12
CA GLY A 83 -6.82 -2.38 6.53
C GLY A 83 -6.91 -3.90 6.45
N GLY A 84 -8.15 -4.41 6.38
CA GLY A 84 -8.45 -5.81 6.02
C GLY A 84 -8.44 -5.96 4.51
N ASN A 85 -7.28 -6.28 3.95
CA ASN A 85 -7.04 -6.26 2.52
C ASN A 85 -7.66 -7.48 1.82
N THR A 86 -8.18 -7.26 0.60
CA THR A 86 -8.92 -8.26 -0.19
C THR A 86 -8.34 -8.44 -1.59
N TYR A 87 -7.21 -7.80 -1.91
CA TYR A 87 -6.54 -8.03 -3.18
C TYR A 87 -6.13 -9.50 -3.35
N ALA A 88 -6.27 -10.01 -4.57
CA ALA A 88 -6.06 -11.44 -4.86
C ALA A 88 -4.62 -11.78 -5.28
N GLY A 89 -3.85 -10.78 -5.74
CA GLY A 89 -2.46 -10.99 -6.13
C GLY A 89 -1.52 -11.09 -4.93
N GLY A 90 -0.29 -11.55 -5.16
CA GLY A 90 0.71 -11.69 -4.11
C GLY A 90 1.28 -10.36 -3.63
N THR A 91 1.88 -10.39 -2.43
CA THR A 91 2.59 -9.26 -1.85
C THR A 91 4.09 -9.48 -1.93
N THR A 92 4.77 -8.61 -2.66
CA THR A 92 6.22 -8.59 -2.83
C THR A 92 6.82 -7.45 -2.01
N ILE A 93 7.92 -7.73 -1.33
CA ILE A 93 8.71 -6.72 -0.61
C ILE A 93 10.06 -6.64 -1.31
N SER A 94 10.16 -5.74 -2.28
CA SER A 94 11.40 -5.47 -3.02
C SER A 94 12.33 -4.50 -2.29
N GLY A 95 11.82 -3.78 -1.27
CA GLY A 95 12.65 -2.90 -0.43
C GLY A 95 11.96 -2.37 0.83
N GLY A 96 12.79 -2.04 1.83
CA GLY A 96 12.36 -1.47 3.11
C GLY A 96 11.60 -2.48 3.96
N MET A 97 10.56 -2.02 4.66
CA MET A 97 9.76 -2.85 5.55
C MET A 97 8.27 -2.76 5.19
N LEU A 98 7.60 -3.92 5.25
CA LEU A 98 6.16 -4.01 5.31
C LEU A 98 5.78 -4.46 6.71
N GLN A 99 4.97 -3.67 7.41
CA GLN A 99 4.43 -3.98 8.72
C GLN A 99 2.94 -4.24 8.59
N ILE A 100 2.47 -5.35 9.16
CA ILE A 100 1.07 -5.76 9.14
C ILE A 100 0.52 -5.76 10.56
N GLY A 101 -0.66 -5.17 10.74
CA GLY A 101 -1.35 -5.16 12.03
C GLY A 101 -2.11 -6.47 12.32
N SER A 102 -2.48 -7.21 11.28
CA SER A 102 -3.15 -8.51 11.35
C SER A 102 -2.91 -9.32 10.08
N ASP A 103 -3.11 -10.63 10.12
CA ASP A 103 -2.99 -11.50 8.92
C ASP A 103 -3.98 -11.10 7.81
N ALA A 104 -5.15 -10.57 8.18
CA ALA A 104 -6.13 -10.03 7.25
C ALA A 104 -5.60 -8.83 6.44
N SER A 105 -4.46 -8.24 6.84
CA SER A 105 -3.80 -7.17 6.11
C SER A 105 -2.93 -7.67 4.94
N LEU A 106 -2.81 -8.99 4.72
CA LEU A 106 -2.01 -9.57 3.61
C LEU A 106 -2.80 -9.93 2.34
N GLY A 107 -4.04 -9.49 2.19
CA GLY A 107 -4.84 -9.87 1.01
C GLY A 107 -5.24 -11.35 1.05
N ALA A 108 -5.75 -11.87 -0.07
CA ALA A 108 -6.07 -13.29 -0.15
C ALA A 108 -4.77 -14.11 -0.11
N VAL A 109 -4.65 -15.02 0.86
CA VAL A 109 -3.58 -16.02 0.89
C VAL A 109 -3.73 -16.94 -0.32
N SER A 110 -2.92 -16.71 -1.36
CA SER A 110 -2.70 -17.72 -2.38
C SER A 110 -1.88 -18.84 -1.73
N ALA A 111 -2.54 -19.90 -1.28
CA ALA A 111 -1.84 -21.15 -0.97
C ALA A 111 -1.09 -21.60 -2.23
N GLY A 112 0.23 -21.79 -2.10
CA GLY A 112 1.10 -22.23 -3.19
C GLY A 112 0.85 -23.67 -3.62
#